data_AF-F9Q919-F1
#
_entry.id   AF-F9Q919-F1
#
_cell.length_a   1.000
_cell.length_b   1.000
_cell.length_c   1.000
_cell.angle_alpha   90.00
_cell.angle_beta   90.00
_cell.angle_gamma   90.00
#
_symmetry.space_group_name_H-M   'P 1'
#
loop_
_entity.id
_entity.type
_entity.pdbx_description
1 polymer ?
#
loop_
_entity_poly.entity_id
_entity_poly.type
_entity_poly.pdbx_seq_one_letter_code
_entity_poly.pdbx_strand_id
1 'polypeptide(L)'
;MGGVSVIKNARNLKNAELFVDWVMSKEAQEISWKEAQSHHILTNVNATSSPYALKSNELNLINYDFNKFGASDVRSGLIDRWVREVKLNK
;
A
#
# COMPACT_ATOMS: atom_id res chain seq x y z
N MET A 1 -2.91 1.82 2.08
CA MET A 1 -2.86 1.09 0.80
C MET A 1 -1.46 0.57 0.58
N GLY A 2 -1.31 -0.65 0.08
CA GLY A 2 -0.03 -1.17 -0.39
C GLY A 2 0.27 -0.65 -1.80
N GLY A 3 1.56 -0.52 -2.14
CA GLY A 3 2.02 -0.14 -3.46
C GLY A 3 2.97 -1.18 -4.05
N VAL A 4 2.98 -1.28 -5.38
CA VAL A 4 3.96 -2.05 -6.14
C VAL A 4 4.62 -1.12 -7.16
N SER A 5 5.94 -1.24 -7.30
CA SER A 5 6.73 -0.39 -8.18
C SER A 5 7.83 -1.21 -8.87
N VAL A 6 8.06 -0.94 -10.15
CA VAL A 6 9.22 -1.46 -10.89
C VAL A 6 10.42 -0.54 -10.64
N ILE A 7 11.55 -1.13 -10.27
CA ILE A 7 12.79 -0.39 -10.04
C ILE A 7 13.39 0.04 -11.39
N LYS A 8 13.90 1.28 -11.46
CA LYS A 8 14.62 1.78 -12.63
C LYS A 8 15.80 0.88 -12.97
N ASN A 9 15.95 0.53 -14.25
CA ASN A 9 16.98 -0.39 -14.75
C ASN A 9 16.93 -1.79 -14.14
N ALA A 10 15.73 -2.28 -13.79
CA ALA A 10 15.55 -3.66 -13.35
C ALA A 10 16.16 -4.65 -14.36
N ARG A 11 17.01 -5.56 -13.87
CA ARG A 11 17.70 -6.57 -14.71
C ARG A 11 16.75 -7.39 -15.57
N ASN A 12 15.53 -7.64 -15.08
CA ASN A 12 14.48 -8.42 -15.74
C ASN A 12 13.23 -7.57 -15.93
N LEU A 13 13.32 -6.45 -16.67
CA LEU A 13 12.24 -5.47 -16.80
C LEU A 13 10.90 -6.11 -17.22
N LYS A 14 10.92 -6.94 -18.26
CA LYS A 14 9.71 -7.63 -18.76
C LYS A 14 9.05 -8.50 -17.69
N ASN A 15 9.82 -9.21 -16.87
CA ASN A 15 9.26 -10.03 -15.80
C ASN A 15 8.76 -9.19 -14.63
N ALA A 16 9.36 -8.03 -14.38
CA ALA A 16 8.87 -7.09 -13.38
C ALA A 16 7.51 -6.51 -13.78
N GLU A 17 7.34 -6.16 -15.05
CA GLU A 17 6.05 -5.71 -15.61
C GLU A 17 4.99 -6.80 -15.49
N LEU A 18 5.31 -8.04 -15.91
CA LEU A 18 4.41 -9.19 -15.74
C LEU A 18 4.04 -9.44 -14.27
N PHE A 19 4.96 -9.20 -13.35
CA PHE A 19 4.67 -9.30 -11.92
C PHE A 19 3.71 -8.20 -11.44
N VAL A 20 3.83 -6.97 -11.97
CA VAL A 20 2.87 -5.90 -11.68
C VAL A 20 1.48 -6.26 -12.20
N ASP A 21 1.38 -6.77 -13.42
CA ASP A 21 0.11 -7.23 -13.98
C ASP A 21 -0.50 -8.34 -13.12
N TRP A 22 0.32 -9.33 -12.75
CA TRP A 22 -0.11 -10.44 -11.92
C TRP A 22 -0.56 -9.98 -10.54
N VAL A 23 0.19 -9.16 -9.81
CA VAL A 23 -0.19 -8.74 -8.45
C VAL A 23 -1.45 -7.86 -8.42
N MET A 24 -1.77 -7.20 -9.55
CA MET A 24 -3.00 -6.44 -9.72
C MET A 24 -4.20 -7.30 -10.17
N SER A 25 -3.96 -8.56 -10.54
CA SER A 25 -5.03 -9.52 -10.90
C SER A 25 -5.94 -9.84 -9.71
N LYS A 26 -7.15 -10.31 -10.03
CA LYS A 26 -8.11 -10.76 -9.04
C LYS A 26 -7.53 -11.90 -8.20
N GLU A 27 -6.96 -12.89 -8.88
CA GLU A 27 -6.49 -14.13 -8.30
C GLU A 27 -5.33 -13.87 -7.33
N ALA A 28 -4.37 -13.03 -7.72
CA ALA A 28 -3.24 -12.69 -6.87
C ALA A 28 -3.65 -11.91 -5.62
N GLN A 29 -4.59 -10.97 -5.74
CA GLN A 29 -5.10 -10.24 -4.59
C GLN A 29 -5.86 -11.16 -3.62
N GLU A 30 -6.62 -12.13 -4.12
CA GLU A 30 -7.34 -13.10 -3.29
C GLU A 30 -6.41 -14.10 -2.58
N ILE A 31 -5.24 -14.45 -3.15
CA ILE A 31 -4.25 -15.33 -2.49
C ILE A 31 -3.84 -14.78 -1.12
N SER A 32 -3.73 -13.46 -1.00
CA SER A 32 -3.25 -12.81 0.22
C SER A 32 -4.01 -13.22 1.49
N TRP A 33 -5.34 -13.36 1.41
CA TRP A 33 -6.16 -13.75 2.55
C TRP A 33 -6.51 -15.24 2.55
N LYS A 34 -6.61 -15.88 1.38
CA LYS A 34 -6.93 -17.32 1.26
C LYS A 34 -5.81 -18.19 1.78
N GLU A 35 -4.56 -17.80 1.53
CA GLU A 35 -3.38 -18.64 1.78
C GLU A 35 -2.38 -17.98 2.73
N ALA A 36 -2.29 -16.65 2.73
CA ALA A 36 -1.24 -15.92 3.45
C ALA A 36 -1.73 -15.16 4.70
N GLN A 37 -2.96 -15.41 5.16
CA GLN A 37 -3.56 -14.80 6.36
C GLN A 37 -3.48 -13.25 6.41
N SER A 38 -3.50 -12.60 5.23
CA SER A 38 -3.43 -11.14 5.10
C SER A 38 -4.80 -10.58 4.73
N HIS A 39 -5.44 -9.87 5.65
CA HIS A 39 -6.84 -9.43 5.52
C HIS A 39 -7.00 -7.95 5.17
N HIS A 40 -6.10 -7.42 4.34
CA HIS A 40 -6.17 -6.03 3.89
C HIS A 40 -7.32 -5.81 2.89
N ILE A 41 -7.77 -4.56 2.75
CA ILE A 41 -8.77 -4.18 1.74
C ILE A 41 -8.13 -4.29 0.36
N LEU A 42 -8.72 -5.12 -0.50
CA LEU A 42 -8.27 -5.33 -1.86
C LEU A 42 -8.64 -4.12 -2.73
N THR A 43 -7.80 -3.81 -3.73
CA THR A 43 -8.01 -2.66 -4.63
C THR A 43 -8.66 -3.06 -5.95
N ASN A 44 -8.58 -4.33 -6.34
CA ASN A 44 -9.26 -4.85 -7.51
C ASN A 44 -10.75 -5.05 -7.19
N VAL A 45 -11.61 -4.29 -7.87
CA VAL A 45 -13.08 -4.29 -7.63
C VAL A 45 -13.76 -5.61 -7.95
N ASN A 46 -13.11 -6.49 -8.73
CA ASN A 46 -13.63 -7.81 -9.09
C ASN A 46 -13.16 -8.91 -8.12
N ALA A 47 -12.28 -8.58 -7.18
CA ALA A 47 -11.75 -9.52 -6.20
C ALA A 47 -12.68 -9.70 -5.01
N THR A 48 -12.78 -10.94 -4.56
CA THR A 48 -13.54 -11.34 -3.39
C THR A 48 -12.72 -11.00 -2.15
N SER A 49 -13.20 -10.05 -1.37
CA SER A 49 -12.55 -9.64 -0.13
C SER A 49 -12.67 -10.72 0.94
N SER A 50 -11.70 -10.76 1.85
CA SER A 50 -11.77 -11.64 3.02
C SER A 50 -13.01 -11.35 3.87
N PRO A 51 -13.64 -12.37 4.49
CA PRO A 51 -14.70 -12.14 5.46
C PRO A 51 -14.25 -11.34 6.70
N TYR A 52 -12.94 -11.24 6.94
CA TYR A 52 -12.36 -10.48 8.05
C TYR A 52 -11.85 -9.09 7.65
N ALA A 53 -11.92 -8.73 6.36
CA ALA A 53 -11.51 -7.41 5.90
C ALA A 53 -12.58 -6.36 6.27
N LEU A 54 -12.13 -5.16 6.65
CA LEU A 54 -13.02 -4.02 6.82
C LEU A 54 -13.59 -3.59 5.46
N LYS A 55 -14.81 -3.05 5.46
CA LYS A 55 -15.42 -2.47 4.26
C LYS A 55 -15.20 -0.96 4.26
N SER A 56 -14.56 -0.45 3.21
CA SER A 56 -14.18 0.97 3.14
C SER A 56 -15.37 1.94 3.20
N ASN A 57 -16.55 1.53 2.70
CA ASN A 57 -17.77 2.34 2.71
C ASN A 57 -18.48 2.38 4.09
N GLU A 58 -18.04 1.57 5.05
CA GLU A 58 -18.55 1.55 6.42
C GLU A 58 -17.63 2.35 7.37
N LEU A 59 -16.54 2.94 6.85
CA LEU A 59 -15.53 3.67 7.62
C LEU A 59 -15.58 5.17 7.35
N ASN A 60 -15.36 5.97 8.39
CA ASN A 60 -15.16 7.42 8.27
C ASN A 60 -13.70 7.73 7.91
N LEU A 61 -13.37 7.66 6.62
CA LEU A 61 -12.01 7.82 6.11
C LEU A 61 -11.75 9.28 5.68
N ILE A 62 -10.58 9.80 6.04
CA ILE A 62 -10.09 11.05 5.45
C ILE A 62 -9.72 10.82 3.98
N ASN A 63 -9.81 11.88 3.18
CA ASN A 63 -9.22 11.87 1.84
C ASN A 63 -7.70 12.05 1.95
N TYR A 64 -6.97 10.93 2.08
CA TYR A 64 -5.53 10.96 2.27
C TYR A 64 -4.80 11.47 1.02
N ASP A 65 -4.05 12.57 1.15
CA ASP A 65 -3.29 13.18 0.06
C ASP A 65 -1.94 12.46 -0.14
N PHE A 66 -1.94 11.46 -1.01
CA PHE A 66 -0.73 10.69 -1.33
C PHE A 66 0.35 11.52 -2.02
N ASN A 67 -0.01 12.57 -2.77
CA ASN A 67 0.97 13.40 -3.46
C ASN A 67 1.75 14.24 -2.44
N LYS A 68 1.04 14.87 -1.50
CA LYS A 68 1.66 15.65 -0.44
C LYS A 68 2.48 14.78 0.51
N PHE A 69 1.89 13.71 1.05
CA PHE A 69 2.54 12.91 2.09
C PHE A 69 3.53 11.86 1.54
N GLY A 70 3.49 11.59 0.23
CA GLY A 70 4.49 10.77 -0.47
C GLY A 70 5.74 11.57 -0.90
N ALA A 71 5.70 12.90 -0.83
CA ALA A 71 6.84 13.74 -1.21
C ALA A 71 7.98 13.67 -0.19
N SER A 72 9.22 13.74 -0.68
CA SER A 72 10.42 13.55 0.14
C SER A 72 10.60 14.65 1.20
N ASP A 73 10.26 15.88 0.87
CA ASP A 73 10.36 17.05 1.75
C ASP A 73 9.38 16.93 2.93
N VAL A 74 8.12 16.60 2.64
CA VAL A 74 7.08 16.39 3.65
C VAL A 74 7.43 15.19 4.53
N ARG A 75 7.85 14.07 3.94
CA ARG A 75 8.24 12.86 4.69
C ARG A 75 9.38 13.16 5.66
N SER A 76 10.47 13.75 5.18
CA SER A 76 11.63 14.08 6.03
C SER A 76 11.27 15.10 7.10
N GLY A 77 10.55 16.16 6.74
CA GLY A 77 10.13 17.18 7.71
C GLY A 77 9.25 16.65 8.83
N LEU A 78 8.31 15.74 8.54
CA LEU A 78 7.46 15.10 9.56
C LEU A 78 8.27 14.18 10.48
N ILE A 79 9.19 13.38 9.93
CA ILE A 79 10.05 12.49 10.72
C ILE A 79 10.96 13.30 11.63
N ASP A 80 11.66 14.30 11.10
CA ASP A 80 12.59 15.13 11.86
C ASP A 80 11.89 15.87 13.00
N ARG A 81 10.70 16.40 12.72
CA ARG A 81 9.85 17.03 13.71
C ARG A 81 9.45 16.05 14.82
N TRP A 82 8.99 14.85 14.47
CA TRP A 82 8.62 13.83 15.45
C TRP A 82 9.82 13.42 16.31
N VAL A 83 10.99 13.22 15.71
CA VAL A 83 12.22 12.88 16.44
C VAL A 83 12.54 13.97 17.47
N ARG A 84 12.51 15.24 17.06
CA ARG A 84 12.82 16.37 17.93
C ARG A 84 11.79 16.59 19.03
N GLU A 85 10.50 16.62 18.68
CA GLU A 85 9.43 17.11 19.55
C GLU A 85 8.76 16.02 20.38
N VAL A 86 8.84 14.75 19.95
CA VAL A 86 8.16 13.63 20.62
C VAL A 86 9.17 12.64 21.20
N LYS A 87 10.13 12.17 20.40
CA LYS A 87 11.06 11.12 20.85
C LYS A 87 12.14 11.65 21.79
N LEU A 88 12.73 12.79 21.46
CA LEU A 88 13.87 13.35 22.19
C LEU A 88 13.50 14.44 23.19
N ASN A 89 12.28 14.96 23.09
CA ASN A 89 11.78 15.96 24.01
C ASN A 89 11.43 15.26 25.33
N LYS A 90 12.16 15.62 26.40
CA LYS A 90 11.86 15.21 27.78
C LYS A 90 11.15 16.34 28.50
#